data_AF-A0A0B2VCU0-F1
#
_entry.id   AF-A0A0B2VCU0-F1
#
_cell.length_a   1.000
_cell.length_b   1.000
_cell.length_c   1.000
_cell.angle_alpha   90.00
_cell.angle_beta   90.00
_cell.angle_gamma   90.00
#
_symmetry.space_group_name_H-M   'P 1'
#
loop_
_entity.id
_entity.type
_entity.pdbx_description
1 polymer ?
#
loop_
_entity_poly.entity_id
_entity_poly.type
_entity_poly.pdbx_seq_one_letter_code
_entity_poly.pdbx_strand_id
1 'polypeptide(L)'
;MTTAKKRWPPNRDEKPYREVMDLIHGTIPLPHPIDLIVDTPEFQRLRHIKQLGMTSSVYPNCDHSRFVHSLGVYHLARRFVRAIAERSSAVIVTNADELCVSIAGLCHDLGHGPFSHFFDGAFMPTVDPASRWRHETGSILLLERIFEYSWVRKALLEYLHEEDFIFIRELIDPPSERFVS
;
A
#
# COMPACT_ATOMS: atom_id res chain seq x y z
N MET A 1 -3.79 30.38 6.36
CA MET A 1 -3.91 29.66 7.65
C MET A 1 -3.94 28.17 7.34
N THR A 2 -2.88 27.44 7.69
CA THR A 2 -2.83 25.99 7.56
C THR A 2 -3.78 25.39 8.60
N THR A 3 -4.82 24.67 8.16
CA THR A 3 -5.69 23.93 9.06
C THR A 3 -4.91 22.78 9.70
N ALA A 4 -5.04 22.61 11.02
CA ALA A 4 -4.41 21.50 11.72
C ALA A 4 -4.96 20.16 11.18
N LYS A 5 -4.06 19.21 10.92
CA LYS A 5 -4.43 17.87 10.44
C LYS A 5 -5.12 17.07 11.53
N LYS A 6 -6.07 16.22 11.13
CA LYS A 6 -6.72 15.26 12.02
C LYS A 6 -5.74 14.19 12.45
N ARG A 7 -5.97 13.61 13.64
CA ARG A 7 -5.22 12.45 14.11
C ARG A 7 -5.67 11.19 13.36
N TRP A 8 -4.74 10.48 12.75
CA TRP A 8 -4.97 9.13 12.22
C TRP A 8 -4.46 8.06 13.21
N PRO A 9 -5.13 6.90 13.36
CA PRO A 9 -6.51 6.64 12.93
C PRO A 9 -7.51 7.58 13.63
N PRO A 10 -8.65 7.91 12.98
CA PRO A 10 -9.76 8.59 13.66
C PRO A 10 -10.24 7.78 14.87
N ASN A 11 -10.84 8.42 15.88
CA ASN A 11 -10.94 7.84 17.22
C ASN A 11 -11.72 6.52 17.26
N ARG A 12 -11.26 5.55 18.07
CA ARG A 12 -11.80 4.17 18.11
C ARG A 12 -13.25 4.09 18.60
N ASP A 13 -13.66 5.04 19.43
CA ASP A 13 -14.93 5.00 20.16
C ASP A 13 -16.11 5.57 19.35
N GLU A 14 -15.86 6.21 18.21
CA GLU A 14 -16.88 7.02 17.51
C GLU A 14 -17.50 6.36 16.26
N LYS A 15 -16.96 5.23 15.78
CA LYS A 15 -17.55 4.37 14.75
C LYS A 15 -16.79 3.03 14.66
N PRO A 16 -17.45 1.89 14.39
CA PRO A 16 -16.73 0.71 13.93
C PRO A 16 -16.07 1.04 12.59
N TYR A 17 -14.75 0.86 12.48
CA TYR A 17 -14.10 0.83 11.18
C TYR A 17 -14.59 -0.41 10.42
N ARG A 18 -14.44 -0.41 9.09
CA ARG A 18 -14.56 -1.68 8.36
C ARG A 18 -13.43 -2.60 8.80
N GLU A 19 -13.74 -3.87 8.97
CA GLU A 19 -12.76 -4.92 9.23
C GLU A 19 -12.82 -5.98 8.13
N VAL A 20 -11.69 -6.64 7.88
CA VAL A 20 -11.59 -7.78 6.97
C VAL A 20 -11.00 -8.95 7.75
N MET A 21 -11.61 -10.13 7.62
CA MET A 21 -11.08 -11.37 8.18
C MET A 21 -10.00 -11.90 7.24
N ASP A 22 -8.77 -12.01 7.75
CA ASP A 22 -7.63 -12.64 7.09
C ASP A 22 -7.25 -13.96 7.79
N LEU A 23 -6.78 -14.93 7.02
CA LEU A 23 -6.45 -16.27 7.52
C LEU A 23 -5.11 -16.34 8.29
N ILE A 24 -4.23 -15.35 8.12
CA ILE A 24 -2.88 -15.32 8.73
C ILE A 24 -2.87 -14.36 9.93
N HIS A 25 -3.51 -13.20 9.79
CA HIS A 25 -3.48 -12.10 10.75
C HIS A 25 -4.77 -11.94 11.56
N GLY A 26 -5.82 -12.71 11.25
CA GLY A 26 -7.14 -12.56 11.88
C GLY A 26 -7.83 -11.28 11.40
N THR A 27 -8.41 -10.53 12.32
CA THR A 27 -9.15 -9.31 12.00
C THR A 27 -8.20 -8.16 11.63
N ILE A 28 -8.24 -7.70 10.38
CA ILE A 28 -7.52 -6.54 9.88
C ILE A 28 -8.47 -5.32 9.83
N PRO A 29 -8.28 -4.30 10.68
CA PRO A 29 -9.09 -3.09 10.65
C PRO A 29 -8.62 -2.14 9.53
N LEU A 30 -9.58 -1.60 8.78
CA LEU A 30 -9.39 -0.63 7.70
C LEU A 30 -10.01 0.72 8.12
N PRO A 31 -9.34 1.50 9.00
CA PRO A 31 -9.83 2.81 9.41
C PRO A 31 -9.70 3.80 8.27
N HIS A 32 -10.67 4.70 8.16
CA HIS A 32 -10.66 5.79 7.19
C HIS A 32 -9.33 6.59 7.23
N PRO A 33 -8.69 6.90 6.10
CA PRO A 33 -9.13 6.71 4.70
C PRO A 33 -8.60 5.43 4.01
N ILE A 34 -8.12 4.42 4.75
CA ILE A 34 -7.62 3.16 4.15
C ILE A 34 -8.74 2.37 3.47
N ASP A 35 -9.95 2.41 4.02
CA ASP A 35 -11.15 1.82 3.43
C ASP A 35 -11.41 2.33 2.00
N LEU A 36 -11.28 3.65 1.80
CA LEU A 36 -11.45 4.31 0.51
C LEU A 36 -10.45 3.82 -0.54
N ILE A 37 -9.17 3.71 -0.18
CA ILE A 37 -8.11 3.21 -1.08
C ILE A 37 -8.41 1.76 -1.47
N VAL A 38 -8.77 0.92 -0.50
CA VAL A 38 -9.11 -0.48 -0.74
C VAL A 38 -10.29 -0.62 -1.71
N ASP A 39 -11.26 0.30 -1.69
CA ASP A 39 -12.46 0.24 -2.54
C ASP A 39 -12.27 0.77 -3.97
N THR A 40 -11.09 1.28 -4.30
CA THR A 40 -10.77 1.69 -5.68
C THR A 40 -10.71 0.48 -6.64
N PRO A 41 -11.12 0.64 -7.91
CA PRO A 41 -10.94 -0.38 -8.94
C PRO A 41 -9.47 -0.85 -9.06
N GLU A 42 -8.54 0.08 -8.93
CA GLU A 42 -7.10 -0.11 -9.00
C GLU A 42 -6.59 -1.09 -7.94
N PHE A 43 -7.10 -0.99 -6.69
CA PHE A 43 -6.78 -1.94 -5.62
C PHE A 43 -7.60 -3.23 -5.71
N GLN A 44 -8.92 -3.15 -5.97
CA GLN A 44 -9.79 -4.33 -6.05
C GLN A 44 -9.35 -5.32 -7.15
N ARG A 45 -8.76 -4.85 -8.25
CA ARG A 45 -8.28 -5.76 -9.31
C ARG A 45 -7.21 -6.75 -8.82
N LEU A 46 -6.47 -6.45 -7.73
CA LEU A 46 -5.47 -7.34 -7.14
C LEU A 46 -6.06 -8.69 -6.68
N ARG A 47 -7.40 -8.79 -6.54
CA ARG A 47 -8.10 -10.06 -6.29
C ARG A 47 -7.92 -11.09 -7.41
N HIS A 48 -7.72 -10.60 -8.64
CA HIS A 48 -7.60 -11.42 -9.85
C HIS A 48 -6.15 -11.74 -10.22
N ILE A 49 -5.18 -11.26 -9.44
CA ILE A 49 -3.74 -11.49 -9.65
C ILE A 49 -3.25 -12.48 -8.60
N LYS A 50 -2.90 -13.71 -9.01
CA LYS A 50 -2.35 -14.73 -8.11
C LYS A 50 -0.94 -14.36 -7.66
N GLN A 51 -0.67 -14.45 -6.36
CA GLN A 51 0.63 -14.09 -5.76
C GLN A 51 1.79 -14.82 -6.44
N LEU A 52 1.64 -16.13 -6.62
CA LEU A 52 2.68 -17.02 -7.14
C LEU A 52 2.48 -17.36 -8.63
N GLY A 53 1.62 -16.61 -9.33
CA GLY A 53 1.34 -16.79 -10.76
C GLY A 53 0.98 -18.23 -11.12
N MET A 54 1.68 -18.80 -12.10
CA MET A 54 1.46 -20.17 -12.60
C MET A 54 1.69 -21.28 -11.54
N THR A 55 2.36 -20.99 -10.43
CA THR A 55 2.55 -21.94 -9.32
C THR A 55 1.21 -22.45 -8.78
N SER A 56 0.15 -21.63 -8.81
CA SER A 56 -1.20 -22.04 -8.39
C SER A 56 -1.81 -23.16 -9.25
N SER A 57 -1.35 -23.31 -10.51
CA SER A 57 -1.77 -24.40 -11.40
C SER A 57 -1.08 -25.73 -11.11
N VAL A 58 0.00 -25.73 -10.32
CA VAL A 58 0.73 -26.94 -9.89
C VAL A 58 0.42 -27.28 -8.43
N TYR A 59 0.30 -26.26 -7.58
CA TYR A 59 0.06 -26.40 -6.15
C TYR A 59 -1.28 -25.72 -5.79
N PRO A 60 -2.38 -26.47 -5.56
CA PRO A 60 -3.72 -25.89 -5.40
C PRO A 60 -3.86 -25.01 -4.16
N ASN A 61 -2.99 -25.16 -3.16
CA ASN A 61 -2.97 -24.29 -1.97
C ASN A 61 -2.29 -22.93 -2.22
N CYS A 62 -1.63 -22.75 -3.37
CA CYS A 62 -0.97 -21.50 -3.78
C CYS A 62 -1.94 -20.52 -4.48
N ASP A 63 -3.24 -20.58 -4.17
CA ASP A 63 -4.29 -19.84 -4.88
C ASP A 63 -4.52 -18.40 -4.36
N HIS A 64 -3.81 -17.97 -3.33
CA HIS A 64 -3.92 -16.63 -2.76
C HIS A 64 -3.54 -15.53 -3.76
N SER A 65 -4.21 -14.38 -3.65
CA SER A 65 -4.05 -13.25 -4.56
C SER A 65 -3.25 -12.11 -3.91
N ARG A 66 -2.69 -11.22 -4.76
CA ARG A 66 -1.98 -10.01 -4.33
C ARG A 66 -2.85 -9.15 -3.40
N PHE A 67 -4.18 -9.14 -3.55
CA PHE A 67 -5.10 -8.42 -2.66
C PHE A 67 -4.97 -8.79 -1.18
N VAL A 68 -4.98 -10.10 -0.85
CA VAL A 68 -4.87 -10.52 0.56
C VAL A 68 -3.45 -10.29 1.10
N HIS A 69 -2.44 -10.44 0.25
CA HIS A 69 -1.06 -10.10 0.59
C HIS A 69 -0.91 -8.61 0.92
N SER A 70 -1.39 -7.70 0.06
CA SER A 70 -1.39 -6.25 0.29
C SER A 70 -2.09 -5.84 1.59
N LEU A 71 -3.21 -6.47 1.94
CA LEU A 71 -3.87 -6.24 3.25
C LEU A 71 -3.01 -6.71 4.43
N GLY A 72 -2.33 -7.86 4.30
CA GLY A 72 -1.38 -8.34 5.30
C GLY A 72 -0.16 -7.42 5.46
N VAL A 73 0.44 -6.95 4.37
CA VAL A 73 1.57 -6.02 4.40
C VAL A 73 1.15 -4.67 5.01
N TYR A 74 -0.02 -4.13 4.66
CA TYR A 74 -0.63 -2.99 5.36
C TYR A 74 -0.69 -3.21 6.88
N HIS A 75 -1.24 -4.35 7.32
CA HIS A 75 -1.43 -4.65 8.74
C HIS A 75 -0.08 -4.74 9.48
N LEU A 76 0.91 -5.39 8.88
CA LEU A 76 2.25 -5.54 9.45
C LEU A 76 3.03 -4.23 9.47
N ALA A 77 3.02 -3.46 8.37
CA ALA A 77 3.68 -2.16 8.27
C ALA A 77 3.15 -1.19 9.35
N ARG A 78 1.83 -1.11 9.49
CA ARG A 78 1.16 -0.30 10.53
C ARG A 78 1.54 -0.74 11.96
N ARG A 79 1.60 -2.05 12.22
CA ARG A 79 2.02 -2.57 13.54
C ARG A 79 3.49 -2.30 13.84
N PHE A 80 4.35 -2.38 12.82
CA PHE A 80 5.77 -2.11 12.94
C PHE A 80 6.05 -0.65 13.30
N VAL A 81 5.49 0.31 12.54
CA VAL A 81 5.69 1.74 12.78
C VAL A 81 5.12 2.19 14.14
N ARG A 82 3.98 1.62 14.57
CA ARG A 82 3.46 1.79 15.94
C ARG A 82 4.41 1.27 17.01
N ALA A 83 4.96 0.07 16.83
CA ALA A 83 5.87 -0.52 17.80
C ALA A 83 7.18 0.29 17.94
N ILE A 84 7.61 0.99 16.89
CA ILE A 84 8.71 1.97 16.97
C ILE A 84 8.26 3.19 17.81
N ALA A 85 7.12 3.79 17.47
CA ALA A 85 6.57 4.96 18.16
C ALA A 85 6.36 4.73 19.67
N GLU A 86 5.96 3.52 20.07
CA GLU A 86 5.70 3.15 21.47
C GLU A 86 6.98 2.81 22.26
N ARG A 87 8.08 2.45 21.59
CA ARG A 87 9.28 1.86 22.25
C ARG A 87 10.56 2.67 22.09
N SER A 88 10.63 3.58 21.12
CA SER A 88 11.81 4.40 20.86
C SER A 88 11.56 5.85 21.25
N SER A 89 12.23 6.32 22.32
CA SER A 89 12.29 7.75 22.64
C SER A 89 13.23 8.54 21.72
N ALA A 90 14.00 7.84 20.87
CA ALA A 90 14.96 8.44 19.95
C ALA A 90 14.38 8.74 18.56
N VAL A 91 13.20 8.21 18.23
CA VAL A 91 12.54 8.39 16.92
C VAL A 91 11.14 8.94 17.15
N ILE A 92 10.90 10.18 16.69
CA ILE A 92 9.57 10.78 16.72
C ILE A 92 8.80 10.27 15.50
N VAL A 93 7.79 9.43 15.74
CA VAL A 93 6.84 8.96 14.73
C VAL A 93 5.54 9.75 14.88
N THR A 94 5.14 10.46 13.84
CA THR A 94 3.87 11.19 13.81
C THR A 94 2.70 10.31 13.35
N ASN A 95 1.47 10.80 13.54
CA ASN A 95 0.28 10.11 13.01
C ASN A 95 0.25 10.14 11.47
N ALA A 96 0.93 11.10 10.83
CA ALA A 96 1.08 11.15 9.38
C ALA A 96 2.03 10.03 8.92
N ASP A 97 3.17 9.84 9.59
CA ASP A 97 4.10 8.73 9.31
C ASP A 97 3.42 7.36 9.44
N GLU A 98 2.59 7.16 10.48
CA GLU A 98 1.81 5.91 10.64
C GLU A 98 0.91 5.65 9.42
N LEU A 99 0.27 6.69 8.89
CA LEU A 99 -0.61 6.62 7.73
C LEU A 99 0.19 6.43 6.43
N CYS A 100 1.28 7.17 6.23
CA CYS A 100 2.13 7.08 5.04
C CYS A 100 2.74 5.68 4.88
N VAL A 101 3.34 5.14 5.95
CA VAL A 101 3.90 3.77 5.96
C VAL A 101 2.78 2.73 5.75
N SER A 102 1.60 2.97 6.29
CA SER A 102 0.43 2.10 6.07
C SER A 102 -0.03 2.09 4.61
N ILE A 103 -0.14 3.27 3.97
CA ILE A 103 -0.52 3.37 2.55
C ILE A 103 0.55 2.78 1.66
N ALA A 104 1.83 3.02 1.94
CA ALA A 104 2.94 2.43 1.18
C ALA A 104 2.88 0.90 1.24
N GLY A 105 2.75 0.31 2.44
CA GLY A 105 2.62 -1.13 2.61
C GLY A 105 1.39 -1.73 1.93
N LEU A 106 0.25 -1.03 1.96
CA LEU A 106 -0.95 -1.41 1.23
C LEU A 106 -0.72 -1.42 -0.29
N CYS A 107 -0.10 -0.37 -0.81
CA CYS A 107 -0.06 -0.07 -2.25
C CYS A 107 1.20 -0.55 -2.97
N HIS A 108 2.21 -1.08 -2.28
CA HIS A 108 3.50 -1.46 -2.87
C HIS A 108 3.39 -2.43 -4.07
N ASP A 109 2.38 -3.30 -4.05
CA ASP A 109 2.13 -4.35 -5.04
C ASP A 109 1.14 -3.95 -6.14
N LEU A 110 0.67 -2.69 -6.16
CA LEU A 110 -0.35 -2.21 -7.09
C LEU A 110 0.04 -2.45 -8.56
N GLY A 111 1.30 -2.34 -8.95
CA GLY A 111 1.74 -2.43 -10.35
C GLY A 111 1.94 -3.83 -10.89
N HIS A 112 1.68 -4.89 -10.11
CA HIS A 112 1.80 -6.24 -10.64
C HIS A 112 0.86 -6.50 -11.81
N GLY A 113 1.39 -7.16 -12.83
CA GLY A 113 0.66 -7.62 -14.01
C GLY A 113 0.15 -9.07 -13.87
N PRO A 114 -0.42 -9.63 -14.95
CA PRO A 114 -0.85 -11.02 -15.00
C PRO A 114 0.27 -11.99 -14.60
N PHE A 115 -0.04 -12.93 -13.70
CA PHE A 115 0.91 -13.89 -13.14
C PHE A 115 2.07 -13.29 -12.30
N SER A 116 1.87 -12.10 -11.73
CA SER A 116 2.82 -11.44 -10.80
C SER A 116 4.22 -11.29 -11.42
N HIS A 117 5.28 -11.84 -10.80
CA HIS A 117 6.67 -11.67 -11.25
C HIS A 117 6.99 -12.26 -12.62
N PHE A 118 6.11 -13.09 -13.19
CA PHE A 118 6.27 -13.52 -14.59
C PHE A 118 6.09 -12.36 -15.57
N PHE A 119 5.25 -11.36 -15.23
CA PHE A 119 4.97 -10.24 -16.12
C PHE A 119 6.19 -9.33 -16.31
N ASP A 120 6.71 -8.77 -15.23
CA ASP A 120 7.86 -7.87 -15.21
C ASP A 120 9.19 -8.62 -15.34
N GLY A 121 9.32 -9.82 -14.78
CA GLY A 121 10.57 -10.58 -14.79
C GLY A 121 10.84 -11.41 -16.05
N ALA A 122 9.82 -11.77 -16.83
CA ALA A 122 9.99 -12.62 -18.02
C ALA A 122 9.26 -12.09 -19.26
N PHE A 123 7.96 -11.77 -19.17
CA PHE A 123 7.17 -11.33 -20.32
C PHE A 123 7.65 -9.99 -20.87
N MET A 124 7.77 -8.95 -20.03
CA MET A 124 8.19 -7.60 -20.45
C MET A 124 9.58 -7.59 -21.14
N PRO A 125 10.64 -8.20 -20.57
CA PRO A 125 11.93 -8.33 -21.25
C PRO A 125 11.89 -9.15 -22.55
N THR A 126 10.92 -10.06 -22.72
CA THR A 126 10.77 -10.87 -23.94
C THR A 126 10.12 -10.07 -25.07
N VAL A 127 9.12 -9.22 -24.77
CA VAL A 127 8.40 -8.43 -25.77
C VAL A 127 9.05 -7.07 -26.07
N ASP A 128 9.74 -6.50 -25.08
CA ASP A 128 10.54 -5.28 -25.21
C ASP A 128 11.85 -5.45 -24.41
N PRO A 129 12.94 -5.91 -25.05
CA PRO A 129 14.24 -6.07 -24.40
C PRO A 129 14.89 -4.77 -23.93
N ALA A 130 14.40 -3.60 -24.36
CA ALA A 130 14.85 -2.30 -23.86
C ALA A 130 14.04 -1.82 -22.64
N SER A 131 12.97 -2.54 -22.29
CA SER A 131 12.07 -2.16 -21.19
C SER A 131 12.81 -2.15 -19.86
N ARG A 132 12.59 -1.09 -19.09
CA ARG A 132 12.97 -0.99 -17.68
C ARG A 132 11.75 -1.12 -16.76
N TRP A 133 10.69 -1.74 -17.25
CA TRP A 133 9.47 -1.93 -16.49
C TRP A 133 9.73 -2.74 -15.21
N ARG A 134 9.17 -2.23 -14.11
CA ARG A 134 9.19 -2.81 -12.78
C ARG A 134 7.78 -2.70 -12.20
N HIS A 135 7.34 -3.69 -11.44
CA HIS A 135 6.01 -3.62 -10.82
C HIS A 135 5.93 -2.46 -9.82
N GLU A 136 7.03 -2.09 -9.16
CA GLU A 136 7.14 -0.92 -8.28
C GLU A 136 6.79 0.39 -9.02
N THR A 137 7.36 0.59 -10.21
CA THR A 137 7.04 1.75 -11.07
C THR A 137 5.58 1.73 -11.53
N GLY A 138 5.02 0.54 -11.81
CA GLY A 138 3.58 0.38 -12.04
C GLY A 138 2.71 0.70 -10.83
N SER A 139 3.21 0.43 -9.61
CA SER A 139 2.52 0.73 -8.36
C SER A 139 2.39 2.23 -8.17
N ILE A 140 3.44 3.01 -8.46
CA ILE A 140 3.38 4.47 -8.44
C ILE A 140 2.33 5.00 -9.42
N LEU A 141 2.32 4.53 -10.68
CA LEU A 141 1.37 5.00 -11.69
C LEU A 141 -0.10 4.77 -11.30
N LEU A 142 -0.40 3.62 -10.69
CA LEU A 142 -1.76 3.32 -10.22
C LEU A 142 -2.10 4.01 -8.90
N LEU A 143 -1.11 4.24 -8.03
CA LEU A 143 -1.28 4.99 -6.79
C LEU A 143 -1.58 6.47 -7.05
N GLU A 144 -0.88 7.10 -8.01
CA GLU A 144 -1.16 8.47 -8.44
C GLU A 144 -2.60 8.60 -8.94
N ARG A 145 -3.05 7.67 -9.78
CA ARG A 145 -4.44 7.59 -10.24
C ARG A 145 -5.45 7.41 -9.11
N ILE A 146 -5.11 6.65 -8.06
CA ILE A 146 -5.92 6.59 -6.82
C ILE A 146 -5.95 7.96 -6.12
N PHE A 147 -4.84 8.70 -6.09
CA PHE A 147 -4.73 10.04 -5.51
C PHE A 147 -5.36 11.16 -6.35
N GLU A 148 -5.75 10.90 -7.60
CA GLU A 148 -6.55 11.80 -8.44
C GLU A 148 -8.05 11.73 -8.10
N TYR A 149 -8.53 10.64 -7.50
CA TYR A 149 -9.92 10.55 -7.05
C TYR A 149 -10.22 11.61 -5.98
N SER A 150 -11.07 12.59 -6.32
CA SER A 150 -11.38 13.74 -5.47
C SER A 150 -11.85 13.38 -4.06
N TRP A 151 -12.56 12.26 -3.91
CA TRP A 151 -13.02 11.73 -2.62
C TRP A 151 -11.88 11.09 -1.81
N VAL A 152 -10.96 10.35 -2.45
CA VAL A 152 -9.74 9.81 -1.81
C VAL A 152 -8.80 10.95 -1.41
N ARG A 153 -8.49 11.86 -2.34
CA ARG A 153 -7.58 12.99 -2.14
C ARG A 153 -8.06 13.92 -1.02
N LYS A 154 -9.34 14.28 -1.04
CA LYS A 154 -9.94 15.11 0.03
C LYS A 154 -9.83 14.43 1.39
N ALA A 155 -10.11 13.13 1.47
CA ALA A 155 -10.03 12.38 2.72
C ALA A 155 -8.59 12.26 3.25
N LEU A 156 -7.62 11.96 2.37
CA LEU A 156 -6.20 11.93 2.72
C LEU A 156 -5.71 13.29 3.22
N LEU A 157 -6.09 14.38 2.56
CA LEU A 157 -5.70 15.74 2.94
C LEU A 157 -6.28 16.24 4.27
N GLU A 158 -7.21 15.50 4.90
CA GLU A 158 -7.60 15.75 6.29
C GLU A 158 -6.50 15.33 7.29
N TYR A 159 -5.65 14.36 6.92
CA TYR A 159 -4.60 13.77 7.78
C TYR A 159 -3.17 14.08 7.29
N LEU A 160 -2.98 14.19 5.97
CA LEU A 160 -1.68 14.34 5.30
C LEU A 160 -1.52 15.71 4.63
N HIS A 161 -0.28 16.19 4.53
CA HIS A 161 0.16 17.30 3.69
C HIS A 161 0.48 16.84 2.27
N GLU A 162 0.69 17.78 1.32
CA GLU A 162 1.04 17.43 -0.07
C GLU A 162 2.41 16.75 -0.18
N GLU A 163 3.35 17.08 0.71
CA GLU A 163 4.69 16.49 0.77
C GLU A 163 4.66 15.00 1.17
N ASP A 164 3.69 14.58 1.99
CA ASP A 164 3.53 13.18 2.42
C ASP A 164 3.29 12.23 1.23
N PHE A 165 2.68 12.72 0.14
CA PHE A 165 2.48 11.96 -1.09
C PHE A 165 3.81 11.68 -1.81
N ILE A 166 4.86 12.48 -1.62
CA ILE A 166 6.22 12.16 -2.07
C ILE A 166 6.73 10.97 -1.26
N PHE A 167 6.69 11.07 0.08
CA PHE A 167 7.21 10.03 0.97
C PHE A 167 6.55 8.66 0.75
N ILE A 168 5.23 8.60 0.55
CA ILE A 168 4.52 7.33 0.24
C ILE A 168 5.07 6.70 -1.05
N ARG A 169 5.41 7.50 -2.08
CA ARG A 169 5.94 6.99 -3.34
C ARG A 169 7.38 6.49 -3.18
N GLU A 170 8.23 7.23 -2.46
CA GLU A 170 9.62 6.84 -2.19
C GLU A 170 9.72 5.57 -1.33
N LEU A 171 8.72 5.28 -0.49
CA LEU A 171 8.62 4.01 0.25
C LEU A 171 8.28 2.79 -0.65
N ILE A 172 7.73 3.02 -1.85
CA ILE A 172 7.36 1.96 -2.81
C ILE A 172 8.42 1.80 -3.91
N ASP A 173 8.82 2.92 -4.54
CA ASP A 173 9.86 2.95 -5.57
C ASP A 173 10.90 4.03 -5.18
N PRO A 174 11.94 3.66 -4.41
CA PRO A 174 12.89 4.64 -3.87
C PRO A 174 13.77 5.26 -4.95
N PRO A 175 14.18 6.53 -4.79
CA PRO A 175 15.03 7.23 -5.75
C PRO A 175 16.39 6.52 -5.91
N SER A 176 16.94 6.54 -7.13
CA SER A 176 18.21 5.87 -7.45
C SER A 176 19.43 6.53 -6.78
N GLU A 177 19.33 7.82 -6.44
CA GLU A 177 20.32 8.51 -5.63
C GLU A 177 20.07 8.18 -4.16
N ARG A 178 20.93 7.31 -3.59
CA ARG A 178 20.92 7.03 -2.16
C ARG A 178 21.25 8.31 -1.40
N PHE A 179 20.44 8.64 -0.39
CA PHE A 179 20.76 9.67 0.59
C PHE A 179 22.19 9.47 1.11
N VAL A 180 23.10 10.38 0.76
CA VAL A 180 24.47 10.37 1.26
C VAL A 180 24.42 10.90 2.69
N SER A 181 24.74 10.02 3.65
CA SER A 181 24.79 10.30 5.09
C SER A 181 25.92 11.26 5.47
#